data_AF-A0A7J5JIS4-F1
#
_entry.id   AF-A0A7J5JIS4-F1
#
_cell.length_a   1.000
_cell.length_b   1.000
_cell.length_c   1.000
_cell.angle_alpha   90.00
_cell.angle_beta   90.00
_cell.angle_gamma   90.00
#
_symmetry.space_group_name_H-M   'P 1'
#
loop_
_entity.id
_entity.type
_entity.pdbx_description
1 polymer ?
#
loop_
_entity_poly.entity_id
_entity_poly.type
_entity_poly.pdbx_seq_one_letter_code
_entity_poly.pdbx_strand_id
1 'polypeptide(L)'
;MKNIHIILFFALWVILGSCFTSYVSTKQVMGIHQGMPQQSVEKVLGRPDYRRFNGDMEEWEFHRDNGTPVLTSEPMTITVQFINKEVVGMDTFKGYGRSRSVSPVVMPPSVIVTNTPSVEESPRRRTLMMHDEFDRFLSDFRMVIMSDEQIKYIDDVLLDCNFTSAQCGKIIDQISGSDAQTTVMKRMYPQIVDKENFAPVVNKLFSSFDRDKMKEYIQAYHGDQRPGDVGYVRPRAMSSADFDRFFNEYRGKSFESDRTRMLDEVVPPSGFTCAQCRKLVDMCTFQTDKKNMIKKLYPKIADKKNFSILTDVFTFEMDKREMREFAESYDSGRN
;
A
#
# COMPACT_ATOMS: atom_id res chain seq x y z
N MET A 1 -61.43 45.32 6.91
CA MET A 1 -60.11 45.59 6.29
C MET A 1 -58.92 45.08 7.11
N LYS A 2 -58.94 45.08 8.46
CA LYS A 2 -57.82 44.59 9.29
C LYS A 2 -57.40 43.12 9.05
N ASN A 3 -58.35 42.22 8.75
CA ASN A 3 -58.04 40.79 8.57
C ASN A 3 -57.34 40.48 7.24
N ILE A 4 -57.53 41.32 6.22
CA ILE A 4 -56.89 41.13 4.91
C ILE A 4 -55.40 41.48 4.99
N HIS A 5 -55.03 42.50 5.76
CA HIS A 5 -53.63 42.85 5.96
C HIS A 5 -52.86 41.79 6.74
N ILE A 6 -53.49 41.12 7.71
CA ILE A 6 -52.84 40.05 8.50
C ILE A 6 -52.57 38.82 7.62
N ILE A 7 -53.51 38.43 6.76
CA ILE A 7 -53.35 37.29 5.83
C ILE A 7 -52.29 37.63 4.77
N LEU A 8 -52.26 38.87 4.26
CA LEU A 8 -51.25 39.31 3.31
C LEU A 8 -49.84 39.32 3.94
N PHE A 9 -49.72 39.70 5.22
CA PHE A 9 -48.47 39.66 5.96
C PHE A 9 -47.98 38.23 6.20
N PHE A 10 -48.90 37.30 6.52
CA PHE A 10 -48.58 35.89 6.69
C PHE A 10 -48.15 35.23 5.37
N ALA A 11 -48.81 35.56 4.26
CA ALA A 11 -48.42 35.08 2.93
C ALA A 11 -47.05 35.61 2.49
N LEU A 12 -46.73 36.88 2.81
CA LEU A 12 -45.41 37.46 2.51
C LEU A 12 -44.29 36.80 3.34
N TRP A 13 -44.59 36.40 4.59
CA TRP A 13 -43.64 35.71 5.46
C TRP A 13 -43.35 34.27 5.01
N VAL A 14 -44.36 33.58 4.46
CA VAL A 14 -44.18 32.21 3.92
C VAL A 14 -43.35 32.22 2.63
N ILE A 15 -43.42 33.29 1.82
CA ILE A 15 -42.63 33.41 0.57
C ILE A 15 -41.17 33.82 0.85
N LEU A 16 -40.90 34.51 1.96
CA LEU A 16 -39.53 34.88 2.36
C LEU A 16 -38.78 33.75 3.12
N GLY A 17 -39.48 32.69 3.52
CA GLY A 17 -38.92 31.53 4.23
C GLY A 17 -38.58 30.32 3.36
N SER A 18 -38.84 30.38 2.05
CA SER A 18 -38.48 29.29 1.14
C SER A 18 -36.98 29.33 0.84
N CYS A 19 -36.21 28.42 1.46
CA CYS A 19 -34.86 28.10 1.04
C CYS A 19 -34.89 27.67 -0.43
N PHE A 20 -34.42 28.54 -1.32
CA PHE A 20 -34.38 28.27 -2.75
C PHE A 20 -33.38 27.13 -3.01
N THR A 21 -33.86 25.92 -3.20
CA THR A 21 -33.03 24.79 -3.65
C THR A 21 -32.78 24.98 -5.14
N SER A 22 -31.70 25.69 -5.47
CA SER A 22 -31.28 25.93 -6.85
C SER A 22 -30.98 24.60 -7.53
N TYR A 23 -31.86 24.18 -8.43
CA TYR A 23 -31.65 22.99 -9.23
C TYR A 23 -30.63 23.30 -10.34
N VAL A 24 -29.46 22.68 -10.27
CA VAL A 24 -28.37 22.88 -11.23
C VAL A 24 -28.35 21.72 -12.24
N SER A 25 -28.52 22.02 -13.52
CA SER A 25 -28.48 21.00 -14.58
C SER A 25 -27.04 20.60 -14.95
N THR A 26 -26.84 19.36 -15.41
CA THR A 26 -25.53 18.89 -15.88
C THR A 26 -24.93 19.77 -16.98
N LYS A 27 -25.76 20.36 -17.84
CA LYS A 27 -25.31 21.30 -18.88
C LYS A 27 -24.72 22.59 -18.28
N GLN A 28 -25.24 23.05 -17.15
CA GLN A 28 -24.72 24.20 -16.42
C GLN A 28 -23.41 23.85 -15.70
N VAL A 29 -23.31 22.65 -15.12
CA VAL A 29 -22.06 22.14 -14.51
C VAL A 29 -20.94 22.08 -15.56
N MET A 30 -21.21 21.56 -16.75
CA MET A 30 -20.25 21.49 -17.87
C MET A 30 -19.89 22.87 -18.46
N GLY A 31 -20.59 23.94 -18.07
CA GLY A 31 -20.28 25.31 -18.47
C GLY A 31 -19.11 25.91 -17.70
N ILE A 32 -18.66 25.28 -16.62
CA ILE A 32 -17.51 25.72 -15.84
C ILE A 32 -16.25 25.23 -16.52
N HIS A 33 -15.32 26.16 -16.78
CA HIS A 33 -14.07 25.89 -17.45
C HIS A 33 -12.91 26.62 -16.77
N GLN A 34 -11.70 26.17 -17.06
CA GLN A 34 -10.47 26.79 -16.56
C GLN A 34 -10.44 28.30 -16.91
N GLY A 35 -9.94 29.12 -15.97
CA GLY A 35 -9.89 30.58 -16.05
C GLY A 35 -11.20 31.30 -15.68
N MET A 36 -12.29 30.58 -15.41
CA MET A 36 -13.54 31.21 -14.98
C MET A 36 -13.38 31.84 -13.58
N PRO A 37 -13.86 33.08 -13.33
CA PRO A 37 -13.75 33.67 -12.01
C PRO A 37 -14.68 32.98 -11.00
N GLN A 38 -14.25 32.91 -9.75
CA GLN A 38 -14.97 32.26 -8.63
C GLN A 38 -16.41 32.76 -8.46
N GLN A 39 -16.65 34.06 -8.69
CA GLN A 39 -17.99 34.65 -8.64
C GLN A 39 -18.93 34.10 -9.73
N SER A 40 -18.40 33.74 -10.90
CA SER A 40 -19.18 33.10 -11.96
C SER A 40 -19.54 31.67 -11.59
N VAL A 41 -18.65 30.94 -10.90
CA VAL A 41 -18.94 29.61 -10.38
C VAL A 41 -20.05 29.66 -9.31
N GLU A 42 -20.03 30.64 -8.41
CA GLU A 42 -21.11 30.83 -7.41
C GLU A 42 -22.46 31.13 -8.07
N LYS A 43 -22.48 31.87 -9.19
CA LYS A 43 -23.71 32.11 -9.96
C LYS A 43 -24.25 30.84 -10.63
N VAL A 44 -23.37 29.91 -11.02
CA VAL A 44 -23.74 28.70 -11.76
C VAL A 44 -24.10 27.55 -10.80
N LEU A 45 -23.30 27.32 -9.76
CA LEU A 45 -23.48 26.22 -8.82
C LEU A 45 -24.16 26.61 -7.51
N GLY A 46 -24.25 27.91 -7.20
CA GLY A 46 -24.66 28.39 -5.89
C GLY A 46 -23.49 28.40 -4.90
N ARG A 47 -23.83 28.45 -3.61
CA ARG A 47 -22.83 28.41 -2.54
C ARG A 47 -22.29 26.98 -2.33
N PRO A 48 -21.00 26.84 -2.00
CA PRO A 48 -20.42 25.54 -1.72
C PRO A 48 -20.95 24.96 -0.41
N ASP A 49 -21.05 23.64 -0.37
CA ASP A 49 -21.41 22.87 0.82
C ASP A 49 -20.19 22.74 1.75
N TYR A 50 -18.99 22.58 1.16
CA TYR A 50 -17.72 22.61 1.89
C TYR A 50 -16.68 23.46 1.16
N ARG A 51 -15.82 24.12 1.93
CA ARG A 51 -14.76 25.00 1.43
C ARG A 51 -13.46 24.73 2.17
N ARG A 52 -12.35 24.63 1.44
CA ARG A 52 -10.99 24.51 1.99
C ARG A 52 -10.04 25.46 1.26
N PHE A 53 -9.01 25.96 1.93
CA PHE A 53 -8.02 26.86 1.32
C PHE A 53 -6.63 26.62 1.91
N ASN A 54 -5.60 26.86 1.11
CA ASN A 54 -4.20 26.86 1.52
C ASN A 54 -3.42 27.87 0.65
N GLY A 55 -2.97 28.97 1.25
CA GLY A 55 -2.37 30.08 0.50
C GLY A 55 -3.34 30.67 -0.52
N ASP A 56 -2.87 30.84 -1.76
CA ASP A 56 -3.68 31.35 -2.88
C ASP A 56 -4.56 30.27 -3.55
N MET A 57 -4.45 29.01 -3.10
CA MET A 57 -5.25 27.90 -3.59
C MET A 57 -6.50 27.71 -2.73
N GLU A 58 -7.64 27.60 -3.38
CA GLU A 58 -8.93 27.42 -2.73
C GLU A 58 -9.72 26.31 -3.44
N GLU A 59 -10.49 25.52 -2.71
CA GLU A 59 -11.27 24.43 -3.28
C GLU A 59 -12.66 24.36 -2.66
N TRP A 60 -13.66 24.29 -3.53
CA TRP A 60 -15.08 24.27 -3.22
C TRP A 60 -15.67 22.91 -3.56
N GLU A 61 -16.51 22.40 -2.67
CA GLU A 61 -17.19 21.13 -2.85
C GLU A 61 -18.71 21.32 -2.73
N PHE A 62 -19.42 20.67 -3.64
CA PHE A 62 -20.85 20.78 -3.79
C PHE A 62 -21.48 19.39 -3.82
N HIS A 63 -22.48 19.14 -2.98
CA HIS A 63 -23.21 17.88 -2.86
C HIS A 63 -24.61 18.06 -3.46
N ARG A 64 -25.06 17.12 -4.30
CA ARG A 64 -26.39 17.18 -4.94
C ARG A 64 -27.12 15.86 -4.75
N ASP A 65 -28.22 15.92 -4.02
CA ASP A 65 -28.93 14.75 -3.49
C ASP A 65 -29.81 14.04 -4.54
N ASN A 66 -30.29 14.80 -5.53
CA ASN A 66 -31.12 14.30 -6.61
C ASN A 66 -30.39 14.55 -7.94
N GLY A 67 -29.79 13.50 -8.51
CA GLY A 67 -29.25 13.55 -9.85
C GLY A 67 -30.30 14.01 -10.87
N THR A 68 -29.83 14.58 -11.99
CA THR A 68 -30.71 15.06 -13.06
C THR A 68 -31.60 13.92 -13.57
N PRO A 69 -32.89 14.17 -13.90
CA PRO A 69 -33.85 13.13 -14.28
C PRO A 69 -33.55 12.47 -15.63
N VAL A 70 -32.39 12.76 -16.24
CA VAL A 70 -32.02 12.30 -17.59
C VAL A 70 -30.77 11.42 -17.59
N LEU A 71 -29.96 11.34 -16.53
CA LEU A 71 -28.74 10.49 -16.58
C LEU A 71 -28.42 9.64 -15.33
N THR A 72 -28.77 10.03 -14.10
CA THR A 72 -28.53 9.18 -12.91
C THR A 72 -29.47 9.53 -11.76
N SER A 73 -30.12 8.53 -11.14
CA SER A 73 -30.92 8.68 -9.91
C SER A 73 -30.07 8.72 -8.63
N GLU A 74 -28.75 8.87 -8.76
CA GLU A 74 -27.77 8.78 -7.68
C GLU A 74 -27.22 10.17 -7.35
N PRO A 75 -26.89 10.44 -6.07
CA PRO A 75 -26.32 11.72 -5.64
C PRO A 75 -24.97 12.00 -6.34
N MET A 76 -24.58 13.26 -6.47
CA MET A 76 -23.32 13.66 -7.11
C MET A 76 -22.53 14.68 -6.29
N THR A 77 -21.21 14.59 -6.36
CA THR A 77 -20.26 15.53 -5.74
C THR A 77 -19.49 16.28 -6.81
N ILE A 78 -19.43 17.61 -6.74
CA ILE A 78 -18.64 18.46 -7.65
C ILE A 78 -17.54 19.13 -6.83
N THR A 79 -16.30 19.08 -7.29
CA THR A 79 -15.17 19.81 -6.68
C THR A 79 -14.61 20.81 -7.67
N VAL A 80 -14.40 22.05 -7.25
CA VAL A 80 -13.81 23.13 -8.08
C VAL A 80 -12.62 23.73 -7.34
N GLN A 81 -11.46 23.75 -7.99
CA GLN A 81 -10.21 24.31 -7.49
C GLN A 81 -9.99 25.69 -8.11
N PHE A 82 -9.50 26.62 -7.30
CA PHE A 82 -9.20 28.00 -7.66
C PHE A 82 -7.78 28.36 -7.25
N ILE A 83 -7.11 29.17 -8.07
CA ILE A 83 -5.90 29.91 -7.70
C ILE A 83 -6.14 31.36 -8.09
N ASN A 84 -5.81 32.32 -7.22
CA ASN A 84 -6.04 33.76 -7.46
C ASN A 84 -7.51 34.08 -7.83
N LYS A 85 -8.48 33.34 -7.28
CA LYS A 85 -9.93 33.45 -7.55
C LYS A 85 -10.36 33.06 -8.97
N GLU A 86 -9.54 32.35 -9.72
CA GLU A 86 -9.87 31.79 -11.03
C GLU A 86 -9.86 30.26 -10.99
N VAL A 87 -10.77 29.62 -11.72
CA VAL A 87 -10.87 28.15 -11.80
C VAL A 87 -9.61 27.58 -12.43
N VAL A 88 -8.94 26.67 -11.73
CA VAL A 88 -7.76 25.95 -12.23
C VAL A 88 -8.01 24.46 -12.44
N GLY A 89 -9.04 23.91 -11.81
CA GLY A 89 -9.41 22.50 -11.94
C GLY A 89 -10.84 22.25 -11.48
N MET A 90 -11.47 21.20 -12.02
CA MET A 90 -12.81 20.80 -11.61
C MET A 90 -13.02 19.31 -11.86
N ASP A 91 -13.70 18.66 -10.92
CA ASP A 91 -14.06 17.24 -11.00
C ASP A 91 -15.51 17.01 -10.59
N THR A 92 -16.11 15.95 -11.12
CA THR A 92 -17.46 15.51 -10.77
C THR A 92 -17.46 14.01 -10.50
N PHE A 93 -18.01 13.61 -9.37
CA PHE A 93 -18.05 12.23 -8.88
C PHE A 93 -19.49 11.77 -8.66
N LYS A 94 -19.73 10.47 -8.87
CA LYS A 94 -20.97 9.82 -8.44
C LYS A 94 -20.89 9.52 -6.94
N GLY A 95 -22.01 9.69 -6.24
CA GLY A 95 -22.11 9.54 -4.78
C GLY A 95 -21.73 10.80 -4.01
N TYR A 96 -21.88 10.71 -2.68
CA TYR A 96 -21.25 11.65 -1.75
C TYR A 96 -19.84 11.15 -1.44
N GLY A 97 -18.84 11.98 -1.71
CA GLY A 97 -17.44 11.65 -1.43
C GLY A 97 -16.56 11.68 -2.67
N ARG A 98 -15.29 12.04 -2.46
CA ARG A 98 -14.32 12.30 -3.54
C ARG A 98 -13.75 11.02 -4.15
N SER A 99 -13.67 10.99 -5.47
CA SER A 99 -12.49 10.39 -6.11
C SER A 99 -11.35 11.40 -6.00
N ARG A 100 -10.18 10.99 -5.51
CA ARG A 100 -8.99 11.86 -5.41
C ARG A 100 -8.55 12.27 -6.83
N SER A 101 -8.85 13.49 -7.26
CA SER A 101 -8.12 14.14 -8.35
C SER A 101 -6.87 14.80 -7.79
N VAL A 102 -5.76 14.58 -8.49
CA VAL A 102 -4.42 15.07 -8.17
C VAL A 102 -4.41 16.59 -8.39
N SER A 103 -4.09 17.38 -7.36
CA SER A 103 -3.91 18.83 -7.52
C SER A 103 -2.72 19.12 -8.47
N PRO A 104 -2.85 20.04 -9.46
CA PRO A 104 -1.73 20.41 -10.32
C PRO A 104 -0.71 21.25 -9.52
N VAL A 105 0.55 20.86 -9.62
CA VAL A 105 1.69 21.56 -9.02
C VAL A 105 1.83 22.95 -9.65
N VAL A 106 1.67 24.01 -8.85
CA VAL A 106 2.08 25.37 -9.24
C VAL A 106 3.60 25.45 -9.05
N MET A 107 4.34 25.57 -10.15
CA MET A 107 5.76 25.91 -10.14
C MET A 107 5.91 27.43 -9.94
N PRO A 108 6.61 27.94 -8.90
CA PRO A 108 7.04 29.33 -8.87
C PRO A 108 8.15 29.60 -9.91
N PRO A 109 8.30 30.85 -10.40
CA PRO A 109 9.19 31.16 -11.51
C PRO A 109 10.66 30.98 -11.17
N SER A 110 11.41 30.52 -12.18
CA SER A 110 12.78 30.06 -12.14
C SER A 110 13.76 31.08 -11.54
N VAL A 111 14.31 30.76 -10.36
CA VAL A 111 15.62 31.31 -9.97
C VAL A 111 16.67 30.42 -10.60
N ILE A 112 17.45 31.01 -11.50
CA ILE A 112 18.61 30.38 -12.13
C ILE A 112 19.59 30.05 -11.00
N VAL A 113 19.66 28.78 -10.60
CA VAL A 113 20.76 28.25 -9.79
C VAL A 113 21.45 27.17 -10.60
N THR A 114 22.62 27.57 -11.06
CA THR A 114 23.74 26.85 -11.63
C THR A 114 23.73 25.33 -11.41
N ASN A 115 23.78 24.59 -12.52
CA ASN A 115 24.15 23.17 -12.67
C ASN A 115 24.59 22.45 -11.38
N THR A 116 23.67 21.75 -10.75
CA THR A 116 23.96 20.53 -9.97
C THR A 116 23.49 19.32 -10.79
N PRO A 117 24.26 18.22 -10.86
CA PRO A 117 23.90 17.09 -11.68
C PRO A 117 22.59 16.47 -11.19
N SER A 118 21.78 16.02 -12.14
CA SER A 118 20.56 15.24 -11.93
C SER A 118 20.81 14.13 -10.91
N VAL A 119 20.19 14.25 -9.74
CA VAL A 119 19.95 13.09 -8.90
C VAL A 119 18.93 12.26 -9.66
N GLU A 120 19.38 11.17 -10.26
CA GLU A 120 18.49 10.10 -10.71
C GLU A 120 17.54 9.79 -9.55
N GLU A 121 16.24 9.98 -9.78
CA GLU A 121 15.20 9.64 -8.84
C GLU A 121 15.25 8.12 -8.63
N SER A 122 15.93 7.72 -7.57
CA SER A 122 16.05 6.32 -7.17
C SER A 122 14.64 5.74 -7.05
N PRO A 123 14.35 4.55 -7.63
CA PRO A 123 13.02 3.96 -7.56
C PRO A 123 12.61 3.87 -6.10
N ARG A 124 11.49 4.49 -5.71
CA ARG A 124 10.98 4.52 -4.33
C ARG A 124 11.14 3.13 -3.71
N ARG A 125 12.14 2.98 -2.84
CA ARG A 125 12.49 1.68 -2.30
C ARG A 125 11.45 1.36 -1.25
N ARG A 126 10.49 0.48 -1.58
CA ARG A 126 9.44 0.07 -0.63
C ARG A 126 10.07 -0.38 0.69
N THR A 127 9.59 0.17 1.80
CA THR A 127 10.11 -0.15 3.14
C THR A 127 9.25 -1.26 3.76
N LEU A 128 9.78 -2.03 4.72
CA LEU A 128 8.94 -3.01 5.43
C LEU A 128 8.16 -2.24 6.49
N MET A 129 6.85 -2.45 6.58
CA MET A 129 6.03 -1.77 7.58
C MET A 129 6.46 -2.19 8.99
N MET A 130 6.85 -1.21 9.82
CA MET A 130 7.31 -1.45 11.18
C MET A 130 6.13 -1.78 12.12
N HIS A 131 6.40 -2.39 13.27
CA HIS A 131 5.35 -2.92 14.16
C HIS A 131 4.40 -1.82 14.66
N ASP A 132 4.95 -0.68 15.09
CA ASP A 132 4.23 0.49 15.59
C ASP A 132 3.44 1.24 14.50
N GLU A 133 3.95 1.23 13.27
CA GLU A 133 3.26 1.75 12.09
C GLU A 133 2.11 0.81 11.68
N PHE A 134 2.37 -0.50 11.75
CA PHE A 134 1.40 -1.53 11.42
C PHE A 134 0.20 -1.56 12.37
N ASP A 135 0.41 -1.38 13.68
CA ASP A 135 -0.70 -1.36 14.64
C ASP A 135 -1.64 -0.17 14.42
N ARG A 136 -1.09 1.01 14.09
CA ARG A 136 -1.87 2.20 13.71
C ARG A 136 -2.66 1.95 12.42
N PHE A 137 -1.98 1.45 11.39
CA PHE A 137 -2.61 1.05 10.15
C PHE A 137 -3.75 0.04 10.37
N LEU A 138 -3.54 -0.97 11.21
CA LEU A 138 -4.56 -2.00 11.46
C LEU A 138 -5.76 -1.42 12.21
N SER A 139 -5.54 -0.46 13.12
CA SER A 139 -6.62 0.27 13.79
C SER A 139 -7.48 1.05 12.80
N ASP A 140 -6.85 1.77 11.87
CA ASP A 140 -7.56 2.54 10.83
C ASP A 140 -8.28 1.61 9.85
N PHE A 141 -7.61 0.54 9.43
CA PHE A 141 -8.16 -0.47 8.53
C PHE A 141 -9.44 -1.13 9.08
N ARG A 142 -9.50 -1.35 10.41
CA ARG A 142 -10.69 -1.90 11.09
C ARG A 142 -11.93 -1.00 11.02
N MET A 143 -11.75 0.30 10.80
CA MET A 143 -12.86 1.24 10.65
C MET A 143 -13.43 1.25 9.23
N VAL A 144 -12.76 0.60 8.27
CA VAL A 144 -13.23 0.46 6.88
C VAL A 144 -14.17 -0.74 6.79
N ILE A 145 -15.46 -0.49 6.63
CA ILE A 145 -16.51 -1.54 6.70
C ILE A 145 -16.80 -2.15 5.32
N MET A 146 -16.62 -1.38 4.23
CA MET A 146 -16.92 -1.81 2.87
C MET A 146 -15.72 -2.57 2.26
N SER A 147 -15.95 -3.76 1.70
CA SER A 147 -14.89 -4.62 1.15
C SER A 147 -14.08 -3.97 0.02
N ASP A 148 -14.72 -3.19 -0.85
CA ASP A 148 -14.04 -2.49 -1.96
C ASP A 148 -13.12 -1.39 -1.45
N GLU A 149 -13.52 -0.69 -0.39
CA GLU A 149 -12.69 0.31 0.28
C GLU A 149 -11.53 -0.34 1.03
N GLN A 150 -11.74 -1.50 1.64
CA GLN A 150 -10.67 -2.28 2.25
C GLN A 150 -9.61 -2.68 1.21
N ILE A 151 -10.03 -3.14 0.03
CA ILE A 151 -9.10 -3.49 -1.06
C ILE A 151 -8.31 -2.26 -1.53
N LYS A 152 -8.98 -1.12 -1.73
CA LYS A 152 -8.33 0.13 -2.15
C LYS A 152 -7.34 0.65 -1.09
N TYR A 153 -7.71 0.57 0.19
CA TYR A 153 -6.84 0.97 1.29
C TYR A 153 -5.58 0.11 1.35
N ILE A 154 -5.70 -1.19 1.07
CA ILE A 154 -4.57 -2.11 0.92
C ILE A 154 -3.71 -1.73 -0.30
N ASP A 155 -4.32 -1.47 -1.45
CA ASP A 155 -3.58 -1.08 -2.67
C ASP A 155 -2.74 0.18 -2.45
N ASP A 156 -3.31 1.21 -1.81
CA ASP A 156 -2.63 2.46 -1.50
C ASP A 156 -1.38 2.21 -0.63
N VAL A 157 -1.50 1.38 0.41
CA VAL A 157 -0.37 1.10 1.32
C VAL A 157 0.68 0.19 0.65
N LEU A 158 0.26 -0.71 -0.26
CA LEU A 158 1.18 -1.57 -1.01
C LEU A 158 2.07 -0.80 -2.01
N LEU A 159 1.75 0.45 -2.33
CA LEU A 159 2.60 1.30 -3.17
C LEU A 159 3.95 1.55 -2.51
N ASP A 160 3.95 1.80 -1.20
CA ASP A 160 5.11 2.27 -0.45
C ASP A 160 5.64 1.24 0.57
N CYS A 161 4.81 0.26 0.96
CA CYS A 161 5.12 -0.72 2.00
C CYS A 161 5.19 -2.17 1.48
N ASN A 162 6.14 -2.92 2.02
CA ASN A 162 6.11 -4.39 2.04
C ASN A 162 5.58 -4.86 3.39
N PHE A 163 5.11 -6.11 3.44
CA PHE A 163 4.53 -6.71 4.63
C PHE A 163 5.15 -8.09 4.91
N THR A 164 5.07 -8.54 6.15
CA THR A 164 5.30 -9.94 6.50
C THR A 164 4.04 -10.78 6.30
N SER A 165 4.19 -12.10 6.16
CA SER A 165 3.11 -13.07 6.15
C SER A 165 2.26 -12.96 7.41
N ALA A 166 2.88 -12.73 8.58
CA ALA A 166 2.18 -12.52 9.84
C ALA A 166 1.31 -11.24 9.83
N GLN A 167 1.83 -10.13 9.29
CA GLN A 167 1.07 -8.89 9.11
C GLN A 167 -0.09 -9.08 8.12
N CYS A 168 0.13 -9.76 7.00
CA CYS A 168 -0.93 -10.12 6.07
C CYS A 168 -2.00 -10.98 6.75
N GLY A 169 -1.61 -11.97 7.55
CA GLY A 169 -2.53 -12.78 8.33
C GLY A 169 -3.43 -11.95 9.25
N LYS A 170 -2.88 -10.95 9.94
CA LYS A 170 -3.64 -10.03 10.79
C LYS A 170 -4.63 -9.16 10.00
N ILE A 171 -4.26 -8.73 8.80
CA ILE A 171 -5.15 -7.98 7.89
C ILE A 171 -6.32 -8.86 7.44
N ILE A 172 -6.03 -10.09 7.02
CA ILE A 172 -7.04 -11.06 6.58
C ILE A 172 -8.06 -11.37 7.68
N ASP A 173 -7.62 -11.40 8.94
CA ASP A 173 -8.51 -11.60 10.08
C ASP A 173 -9.53 -10.45 10.27
N GLN A 174 -9.29 -9.27 9.69
CA GLN A 174 -10.22 -8.12 9.76
C GLN A 174 -11.19 -8.04 8.57
N ILE A 175 -10.99 -8.85 7.53
CA ILE A 175 -11.81 -8.81 6.31
C ILE A 175 -12.94 -9.81 6.43
N SER A 176 -14.17 -9.33 6.21
CA SER A 176 -15.36 -10.17 6.14
C SER A 176 -15.58 -10.64 4.70
N GLY A 177 -15.76 -11.95 4.51
CA GLY A 177 -16.10 -12.55 3.22
C GLY A 177 -14.91 -13.17 2.49
N SER A 178 -15.09 -14.41 2.02
CA SER A 178 -14.04 -15.25 1.42
C SER A 178 -13.46 -14.68 0.12
N ASP A 179 -14.28 -14.00 -0.69
CA ASP A 179 -13.86 -13.42 -1.97
C ASP A 179 -12.96 -12.19 -1.77
N ALA A 180 -13.32 -11.31 -0.83
CA ALA A 180 -12.51 -10.16 -0.45
C ALA A 180 -11.18 -10.60 0.19
N GLN A 181 -11.21 -11.61 1.07
CA GLN A 181 -10.00 -12.20 1.65
C GLN A 181 -9.06 -12.76 0.56
N THR A 182 -9.61 -13.50 -0.41
CA THR A 182 -8.82 -14.08 -1.52
C THR A 182 -8.23 -12.98 -2.40
N THR A 183 -9.00 -11.93 -2.70
CA THR A 183 -8.54 -10.79 -3.48
C THR A 183 -7.42 -10.04 -2.78
N VAL A 184 -7.58 -9.72 -1.49
CA VAL A 184 -6.54 -9.05 -0.69
C VAL A 184 -5.30 -9.92 -0.58
N MET A 185 -5.42 -11.24 -0.33
CA MET A 185 -4.26 -12.14 -0.33
C MET A 185 -3.49 -12.09 -1.64
N LYS A 186 -4.17 -12.11 -2.80
CA LYS A 186 -3.53 -12.01 -4.11
C LYS A 186 -2.84 -10.66 -4.34
N ARG A 187 -3.44 -9.54 -3.91
CA ARG A 187 -2.85 -8.20 -4.01
C ARG A 187 -1.61 -8.06 -3.13
N MET A 188 -1.67 -8.60 -1.92
CA MET A 188 -0.57 -8.50 -0.94
C MET A 188 0.58 -9.46 -1.25
N TYR A 189 0.30 -10.66 -1.77
CA TYR A 189 1.31 -11.73 -1.96
C TYR A 189 2.61 -11.25 -2.65
N PRO A 190 2.57 -10.45 -3.74
CA PRO A 190 3.78 -9.89 -4.36
C PRO A 190 4.66 -9.07 -3.41
N GLN A 191 4.05 -8.32 -2.48
CA GLN A 191 4.76 -7.45 -1.52
C GLN A 191 5.04 -8.13 -0.17
N ILE A 192 4.78 -9.44 -0.04
CA ILE A 192 5.20 -10.20 1.14
C ILE A 192 6.71 -10.45 1.11
N VAL A 193 7.40 -10.13 2.20
CA VAL A 193 8.87 -10.29 2.29
C VAL A 193 9.31 -11.72 2.60
N ASP A 194 8.46 -12.50 3.29
CA ASP A 194 8.68 -13.86 3.78
C ASP A 194 7.59 -14.83 3.23
N LYS A 195 7.52 -14.92 1.90
CA LYS A 195 6.49 -15.68 1.15
C LYS A 195 6.44 -17.18 1.50
N GLU A 196 7.53 -17.72 2.01
CA GLU A 196 7.64 -19.09 2.51
C GLU A 196 6.80 -19.35 3.76
N ASN A 197 6.56 -18.30 4.56
CA ASN A 197 5.73 -18.36 5.76
C ASN A 197 4.25 -18.03 5.47
N PHE A 198 3.85 -18.03 4.20
CA PHE A 198 2.51 -17.62 3.80
C PHE A 198 1.46 -18.74 3.93
N ALA A 199 1.88 -20.01 4.05
CA ALA A 199 0.96 -21.15 4.16
C ALA A 199 -0.06 -21.04 5.32
N PRO A 200 0.32 -20.61 6.55
CA PRO A 200 -0.63 -20.31 7.61
C PRO A 200 -1.65 -19.22 7.27
N VAL A 201 -1.28 -18.25 6.43
CA VAL A 201 -2.18 -17.19 5.98
C VAL A 201 -3.25 -17.76 5.06
N VAL A 202 -2.85 -18.59 4.08
CA VAL A 202 -3.78 -19.31 3.20
C VAL A 202 -4.76 -20.15 4.01
N ASN A 203 -4.31 -20.81 5.07
CA ASN A 203 -5.16 -21.64 5.94
C ASN A 203 -6.23 -20.85 6.71
N LYS A 204 -6.18 -19.51 6.73
CA LYS A 204 -7.25 -18.66 7.30
C LYS A 204 -8.50 -18.60 6.42
N LEU A 205 -8.39 -18.90 5.11
CA LEU A 205 -9.54 -18.98 4.23
C LEU A 205 -10.43 -20.15 4.64
N PHE A 206 -11.71 -19.86 4.90
CA PHE A 206 -12.67 -20.85 5.38
C PHE A 206 -12.92 -21.97 4.35
N SER A 207 -13.06 -21.60 3.08
CA SER A 207 -13.35 -22.53 1.99
C SER A 207 -12.10 -23.30 1.53
N SER A 208 -12.20 -24.63 1.38
CA SER A 208 -11.14 -25.43 0.74
C SER A 208 -10.90 -25.01 -0.71
N PHE A 209 -11.96 -24.65 -1.43
CA PHE A 209 -11.89 -24.18 -2.80
C PHE A 209 -11.06 -22.90 -2.94
N ASP A 210 -11.24 -21.93 -2.04
CA ASP A 210 -10.46 -20.68 -2.07
C ASP A 210 -9.01 -20.89 -1.65
N ARG A 211 -8.76 -21.82 -0.70
CA ARG A 211 -7.40 -22.27 -0.35
C ARG A 211 -6.69 -22.88 -1.54
N ASP A 212 -7.35 -23.75 -2.30
CA ASP A 212 -6.75 -24.42 -3.45
C ASP A 212 -6.52 -23.44 -4.61
N LYS A 213 -7.46 -22.51 -4.87
CA LYS A 213 -7.25 -21.39 -5.79
C LYS A 213 -6.07 -20.50 -5.40
N MET A 214 -5.88 -20.24 -4.11
CA MET A 214 -4.76 -19.43 -3.66
C MET A 214 -3.42 -20.18 -3.81
N LYS A 215 -3.39 -21.49 -3.56
CA LYS A 215 -2.20 -22.32 -3.83
C LYS A 215 -1.86 -22.35 -5.32
N GLU A 216 -2.86 -22.49 -6.18
CA GLU A 216 -2.70 -22.45 -7.64
C GLU A 216 -2.15 -21.09 -8.09
N TYR A 217 -2.70 -19.98 -7.57
CA TYR A 217 -2.18 -18.63 -7.82
C TYR A 217 -0.72 -18.50 -7.41
N ILE A 218 -0.34 -18.98 -6.21
CA ILE A 218 1.04 -18.94 -5.71
C ILE A 218 1.95 -19.75 -6.64
N GLN A 219 1.52 -20.95 -7.04
CA GLN A 219 2.28 -21.81 -7.94
C GLN A 219 2.47 -21.16 -9.32
N ALA A 220 1.43 -20.55 -9.89
CA ALA A 220 1.48 -19.82 -11.16
C ALA A 220 2.37 -18.57 -11.07
N TYR A 221 2.25 -17.80 -9.98
CA TYR A 221 3.09 -16.62 -9.71
C TYR A 221 4.59 -16.97 -9.68
N HIS A 222 4.94 -18.19 -9.24
CA HIS A 222 6.31 -18.68 -9.30
C HIS A 222 6.68 -19.36 -10.62
N GLY A 223 5.70 -19.83 -11.40
CA GLY A 223 5.88 -20.50 -12.69
C GLY A 223 6.02 -19.56 -13.90
N ASP A 224 5.40 -18.38 -13.88
CA ASP A 224 5.34 -17.44 -15.01
C ASP A 224 6.52 -16.46 -15.15
N GLN A 225 7.61 -16.63 -14.38
CA GLN A 225 8.81 -15.81 -14.62
C GLN A 225 9.58 -16.31 -15.86
N ARG A 226 9.22 -15.77 -17.03
CA ARG A 226 9.96 -15.85 -18.30
C ARG A 226 10.62 -14.51 -18.66
N PRO A 227 11.72 -14.54 -19.45
CA PRO A 227 12.79 -13.55 -19.42
C PRO A 227 12.39 -12.28 -20.18
N GLY A 228 12.46 -11.13 -19.50
CA GLY A 228 12.20 -9.84 -20.14
C GLY A 228 11.98 -8.67 -19.17
N ASP A 229 11.67 -8.93 -17.90
CA ASP A 229 11.48 -7.85 -16.93
C ASP A 229 12.82 -7.48 -16.28
N VAL A 230 13.52 -6.53 -16.89
CA VAL A 230 14.80 -5.99 -16.43
C VAL A 230 14.55 -5.09 -15.23
N GLY A 231 14.46 -5.70 -14.05
CA GLY A 231 14.35 -5.00 -12.78
C GLY A 231 14.84 -5.89 -11.64
N TYR A 232 16.14 -5.83 -11.34
CA TYR A 232 16.80 -6.47 -10.20
C TYR A 232 16.28 -7.88 -9.85
N VAL A 233 16.95 -8.91 -10.37
CA VAL A 233 16.85 -10.28 -9.86
C VAL A 233 17.28 -10.26 -8.38
N ARG A 234 16.32 -10.07 -7.47
CA ARG A 234 16.53 -10.35 -6.05
C ARG A 234 16.83 -11.84 -5.94
N PRO A 235 17.82 -12.26 -5.12
CA PRO A 235 18.08 -13.68 -4.90
C PRO A 235 16.78 -14.37 -4.53
N ARG A 236 16.26 -15.20 -5.44
CA ARG A 236 15.00 -15.90 -5.22
C ARG A 236 15.27 -16.93 -4.15
N ALA A 237 14.65 -16.80 -2.98
CA ALA A 237 14.82 -17.81 -1.94
C ALA A 237 14.39 -19.18 -2.49
N MET A 238 15.18 -20.23 -2.23
CA MET A 238 14.80 -21.57 -2.66
C MET A 238 13.48 -21.98 -1.99
N SER A 239 12.64 -22.74 -2.69
CA SER A 239 11.33 -23.15 -2.16
C SER A 239 11.48 -24.03 -0.91
N SER A 240 10.44 -24.15 -0.07
CA SER A 240 10.50 -25.07 1.09
C SER A 240 10.78 -26.51 0.67
N ALA A 241 10.16 -26.98 -0.43
CA ALA A 241 10.35 -28.34 -0.91
C ALA A 241 11.79 -28.59 -1.39
N ASP A 242 12.37 -27.62 -2.10
CA ASP A 242 13.77 -27.69 -2.54
C ASP A 242 14.72 -27.57 -1.36
N PHE A 243 14.40 -26.71 -0.39
CA PHE A 243 15.17 -26.60 0.85
C PHE A 243 15.13 -27.89 1.65
N ASP A 244 13.98 -28.54 1.80
CA ASP A 244 13.87 -29.77 2.58
C ASP A 244 14.68 -30.90 1.91
N ARG A 245 14.67 -30.99 0.57
CA ARG A 245 15.55 -31.90 -0.17
C ARG A 245 17.02 -31.58 0.06
N PHE A 246 17.39 -30.31 -0.11
CA PHE A 246 18.75 -29.83 0.12
C PHE A 246 19.22 -30.10 1.56
N PHE A 247 18.40 -29.79 2.55
CA PHE A 247 18.71 -29.92 3.97
C PHE A 247 18.88 -31.38 4.38
N ASN A 248 18.05 -32.28 3.84
CA ASN A 248 18.19 -33.71 4.07
C ASN A 248 19.51 -34.25 3.50
N GLU A 249 19.89 -33.83 2.30
CA GLU A 249 21.18 -34.21 1.72
C GLU A 249 22.35 -33.58 2.48
N TYR A 250 22.24 -32.31 2.85
CA TYR A 250 23.21 -31.57 3.65
C TYR A 250 23.48 -32.26 5.00
N ARG A 251 22.43 -32.68 5.70
CA ARG A 251 22.53 -33.42 6.97
C ARG A 251 23.13 -34.81 6.81
N GLY A 252 22.95 -35.43 5.63
CA GLY A 252 23.47 -36.75 5.32
C GLY A 252 24.96 -36.80 4.97
N LYS A 253 25.63 -35.65 4.79
CA LYS A 253 27.08 -35.62 4.48
C LYS A 253 27.92 -35.86 5.73
N SER A 254 28.85 -36.81 5.64
CA SER A 254 29.74 -37.18 6.75
C SER A 254 30.83 -36.13 7.04
N PHE A 255 31.28 -35.37 6.03
CA PHE A 255 32.35 -34.38 6.18
C PHE A 255 31.84 -32.94 6.10
N GLU A 256 32.45 -32.05 6.87
CA GLU A 256 32.11 -30.62 6.87
C GLU A 256 32.54 -29.91 5.58
N SER A 257 33.63 -30.36 4.95
CA SER A 257 34.06 -29.89 3.63
C SER A 257 33.00 -30.14 2.55
N ASP A 258 32.33 -31.29 2.58
CA ASP A 258 31.24 -31.62 1.65
C ASP A 258 30.02 -30.74 1.88
N ARG A 259 29.64 -30.52 3.14
CA ARG A 259 28.58 -29.58 3.53
C ARG A 259 28.89 -28.15 3.07
N THR A 260 30.14 -27.74 3.23
CA THR A 260 30.65 -26.42 2.82
C THR A 260 30.57 -26.25 1.31
N ARG A 261 30.98 -27.27 0.54
CA ARG A 261 30.90 -27.29 -0.92
C ARG A 261 29.46 -27.22 -1.43
N MET A 262 28.54 -28.00 -0.83
CA MET A 262 27.11 -27.91 -1.18
C MET A 262 26.52 -26.52 -0.97
N LEU A 263 26.91 -25.84 0.11
CA LEU A 263 26.50 -24.45 0.38
C LEU A 263 27.10 -23.44 -0.60
N ASP A 264 28.17 -23.80 -1.32
CA ASP A 264 28.77 -22.93 -2.33
C ASP A 264 28.18 -23.19 -3.72
N GLU A 265 27.81 -24.44 -4.03
CA GLU A 265 27.22 -24.87 -5.31
C GLU A 265 25.73 -24.50 -5.48
N VAL A 266 24.91 -24.61 -4.44
CA VAL A 266 23.43 -24.41 -4.53
C VAL A 266 23.02 -22.95 -4.67
N VAL A 267 23.93 -22.03 -4.37
CA VAL A 267 23.61 -20.64 -4.07
C VAL A 267 23.74 -19.61 -5.21
N PRO A 268 24.37 -19.85 -6.37
CA PRO A 268 24.56 -18.78 -7.34
C PRO A 268 23.36 -18.31 -8.18
N PRO A 269 22.13 -18.85 -8.05
CA PRO A 269 20.97 -18.00 -8.36
C PRO A 269 19.84 -18.00 -7.31
N SER A 270 19.84 -18.95 -6.36
CA SER A 270 18.81 -19.06 -5.34
C SER A 270 19.35 -18.71 -3.95
N GLY A 271 18.71 -17.76 -3.27
CA GLY A 271 19.05 -17.40 -1.89
C GLY A 271 18.44 -18.36 -0.86
N PHE A 272 18.76 -18.16 0.40
CA PHE A 272 18.05 -18.79 1.53
C PHE A 272 17.20 -17.75 2.27
N THR A 273 16.15 -18.19 2.95
CA THR A 273 15.45 -17.35 3.93
C THR A 273 16.15 -17.41 5.29
N CYS A 274 15.93 -16.44 6.17
CA CYS A 274 16.48 -16.43 7.52
C CYS A 274 16.01 -17.66 8.31
N ALA A 275 14.78 -18.13 8.08
CA ALA A 275 14.25 -19.36 8.67
C ALA A 275 14.95 -20.62 8.13
N GLN A 276 15.27 -20.67 6.83
CA GLN A 276 16.06 -21.74 6.23
C GLN A 276 17.51 -21.74 6.74
N CYS A 277 18.13 -20.55 6.81
CA CYS A 277 19.45 -20.36 7.41
C CYS A 277 19.46 -20.77 8.88
N ARG A 278 18.37 -20.51 9.63
CA ARG A 278 18.26 -20.90 11.03
C ARG A 278 18.39 -22.41 11.21
N LYS A 279 17.70 -23.20 10.38
CA LYS A 279 17.83 -24.67 10.38
C LYS A 279 19.27 -25.13 10.12
N LEU A 280 20.01 -24.44 9.24
CA LEU A 280 21.43 -24.73 8.97
C LEU A 280 22.33 -24.35 10.15
N VAL A 281 22.08 -23.20 10.77
CA VAL A 281 22.85 -22.70 11.92
C VAL A 281 22.60 -23.54 13.17
N ASP A 282 21.39 -24.06 13.36
CA ASP A 282 21.05 -24.94 14.48
C ASP A 282 21.77 -26.31 14.40
N MET A 283 22.33 -26.69 13.25
CA MET A 283 23.21 -27.87 13.12
C MET A 283 24.63 -27.65 13.65
N CYS A 284 25.05 -26.40 13.82
CA CYS A 284 26.34 -26.07 14.42
C CYS A 284 26.27 -26.23 15.94
N THR A 285 27.25 -26.91 16.54
CA THR A 285 27.30 -27.13 17.99
C THR A 285 27.92 -25.95 18.72
N PHE A 286 29.02 -25.40 18.18
CA PHE A 286 29.77 -24.33 18.82
C PHE A 286 29.31 -22.94 18.37
N GLN A 287 29.37 -21.97 19.28
CA GLN A 287 28.97 -20.58 18.99
C GLN A 287 29.83 -19.94 17.88
N THR A 288 31.13 -20.24 17.86
CA THR A 288 32.04 -19.77 16.81
C THR A 288 31.59 -20.24 15.43
N ASP A 289 31.19 -21.51 15.31
CA ASP A 289 30.74 -22.10 14.05
C ASP A 289 29.41 -21.48 13.60
N LYS A 290 28.50 -21.23 14.54
CA LYS A 290 27.24 -20.52 14.28
C LYS A 290 27.50 -19.12 13.72
N LYS A 291 28.41 -18.35 14.32
CA LYS A 291 28.80 -17.03 13.82
C LYS A 291 29.40 -17.11 12.42
N ASN A 292 30.32 -18.06 12.19
CA ASN A 292 30.94 -18.25 10.88
C ASN A 292 29.93 -18.66 9.80
N MET A 293 28.99 -19.54 10.15
CA MET A 293 27.90 -19.97 9.28
C MET A 293 26.99 -18.79 8.92
N ILE A 294 26.58 -17.99 9.90
CA ILE A 294 25.76 -16.78 9.68
C ILE A 294 26.50 -15.81 8.75
N LYS A 295 27.78 -15.52 9.02
CA LYS A 295 28.61 -14.65 8.15
C LYS A 295 28.71 -15.19 6.72
N LYS A 296 28.82 -16.51 6.54
CA LYS A 296 28.85 -17.16 5.22
C LYS A 296 27.50 -17.12 4.50
N LEU A 297 26.39 -17.26 5.24
CA LEU A 297 25.04 -17.25 4.70
C LEU A 297 24.53 -15.84 4.40
N TYR A 298 24.95 -14.82 5.17
CA TYR A 298 24.43 -13.45 5.08
C TYR A 298 24.39 -12.86 3.65
N PRO A 299 25.43 -12.99 2.82
CA PRO A 299 25.42 -12.52 1.44
C PRO A 299 24.30 -13.13 0.58
N LYS A 300 23.81 -14.29 0.99
CA LYS A 300 22.93 -15.20 0.27
C LYS A 300 21.51 -15.23 0.86
N ILE A 301 21.24 -14.41 1.88
CA ILE A 301 19.92 -14.28 2.49
C ILE A 301 19.02 -13.42 1.60
N ALA A 302 17.86 -13.95 1.25
CA ALA A 302 16.85 -13.26 0.44
C ALA A 302 16.01 -12.25 1.26
N ASP A 303 15.77 -12.54 2.53
CA ASP A 303 14.93 -11.79 3.46
C ASP A 303 15.75 -11.14 4.61
N LYS A 304 16.83 -10.43 4.28
CA LYS A 304 17.76 -9.81 5.27
C LYS A 304 17.08 -8.99 6.37
N LYS A 305 15.87 -8.49 6.14
CA LYS A 305 15.08 -7.77 7.15
C LYS A 305 14.67 -8.65 8.34
N ASN A 306 14.62 -9.97 8.17
CA ASN A 306 14.32 -10.95 9.21
C ASN A 306 15.59 -11.49 9.91
N PHE A 307 16.71 -10.78 9.80
CA PHE A 307 17.99 -11.24 10.34
C PHE A 307 17.97 -11.49 11.86
N SER A 308 17.01 -10.88 12.59
CA SER A 308 16.77 -11.17 14.00
C SER A 308 16.60 -12.67 14.30
N ILE A 309 15.99 -13.43 13.38
CA ILE A 309 15.80 -14.89 13.48
C ILE A 309 17.15 -15.62 13.65
N LEU A 310 18.21 -15.12 13.01
CA LEU A 310 19.56 -15.67 13.11
C LEU A 310 20.30 -15.15 14.34
N THR A 311 20.10 -13.90 14.73
CA THR A 311 20.72 -13.38 15.96
C THR A 311 20.12 -14.01 17.23
N ASP A 312 18.86 -14.43 17.20
CA ASP A 312 18.20 -15.11 18.32
C ASP A 312 18.68 -16.54 18.55
N VAL A 313 19.62 -17.04 17.74
CA VAL A 313 20.38 -18.26 18.05
C VAL A 313 21.30 -18.04 19.27
N PHE A 314 21.76 -16.80 19.48
CA PHE A 314 22.71 -16.48 20.53
C PHE A 314 22.00 -16.12 21.83
N THR A 315 22.53 -16.62 22.95
CA THR A 315 22.03 -16.31 24.29
C THR A 315 22.56 -14.98 24.83
N PHE A 316 23.81 -14.63 24.48
CA PHE A 316 24.46 -13.43 24.97
C PHE A 316 24.25 -12.24 24.05
N GLU A 317 23.89 -11.09 24.62
CA GLU A 317 23.62 -9.86 23.86
C GLU A 317 24.87 -9.35 23.12
N MET A 318 26.07 -9.63 23.64
CA MET A 318 27.33 -9.30 22.95
C MET A 318 27.42 -10.00 21.60
N ASP A 319 27.06 -11.28 21.52
CA ASP A 319 27.11 -12.06 20.29
C ASP A 319 26.02 -11.61 19.30
N LYS A 320 24.82 -11.29 19.80
CA LYS A 320 23.74 -10.71 18.98
C LYS A 320 24.18 -9.40 18.35
N ARG A 321 24.81 -8.52 19.14
CA ARG A 321 25.31 -7.22 18.69
C ARG A 321 26.41 -7.37 17.64
N GLU A 322 27.38 -8.25 17.86
CA GLU A 322 28.45 -8.52 16.89
C GLU A 322 27.87 -8.90 15.52
N MET A 323 26.85 -9.77 15.49
CA MET A 323 26.22 -10.17 14.23
C MET A 323 25.42 -9.03 13.57
N ARG A 324 24.76 -8.18 14.36
CA ARG A 324 24.04 -7.00 13.84
C ARG A 324 25.01 -5.98 13.23
N GLU A 325 26.09 -5.67 13.94
CA GLU A 325 27.15 -4.78 13.44
C GLU A 325 27.80 -5.32 12.16
N PHE A 326 28.03 -6.64 12.09
CA PHE A 326 28.49 -7.29 10.86
C PHE A 326 27.50 -7.10 9.70
N ALA A 327 26.21 -7.34 9.94
CA ALA A 327 25.16 -7.20 8.94
C ALA A 327 25.05 -5.76 8.40
N GLU A 328 25.07 -4.78 9.30
CA GLU A 328 25.06 -3.36 8.99
C GLU A 328 26.30 -2.94 8.18
N SER A 329 27.50 -3.34 8.63
CA SER A 329 28.77 -3.06 7.94
C SER A 329 28.81 -3.68 6.53
N TYR A 330 28.30 -4.90 6.39
CA TYR A 330 28.27 -5.61 5.11
C TYR A 330 27.36 -4.92 4.10
N ASP A 331 26.20 -4.40 4.53
CA ASP A 331 25.27 -3.71 3.65
C ASP A 331 25.72 -2.27 3.37
N SER A 332 26.37 -1.59 4.31
CA SER A 332 26.92 -0.24 4.09
C SER A 332 28.12 -0.23 3.14
N GLY A 333 28.94 -1.28 3.11
CA GLY A 333 30.11 -1.39 2.23
C GLY A 333 29.80 -1.78 0.77
N ARG A 334 28.52 -1.92 0.41
CA ARG A 334 28.05 -2.36 -0.91
C ARG A 334 27.22 -1.31 -1.67
N ASN A 335 26.89 -0.20 -1.02
CA ASN A 335 26.40 1.03 -1.64
C ASN A 335 27.59 1.93 -1.94
#